data_AF-A0A0N0E309-F1
#
_entry.id   AF-A0A0N0E309-F1
#
_cell.length_a   1.000
_cell.length_b   1.000
_cell.length_c   1.000
_cell.angle_alpha   90.00
_cell.angle_beta   90.00
_cell.angle_gamma   90.00
#
_symmetry.space_group_name_H-M   'P 1'
#
loop_
_entity.id
_entity.type
_entity.pdbx_description
1 polymer ?
#
loop_
_entity_poly.entity_id
_entity_poly.type
_entity_poly.pdbx_seq_one_letter_code
_entity_poly.pdbx_strand_id
1 'polypeptide(L)'
;MSGQTFSSPSTAVRSRFARRWYYWLLLAALVIGVGLSRFMHWDDRGLLWLKERFETPAERQQSVWLPGYRAVIDAKPLAGMEKDEASDVSYSPRTKTLFAVMGKNPFLAELTLQGDVLRKIPLVGWNNPEAVTVLEGDRMAIVDERMHLLTIVTVDANTRELNIKDFPQYDLGPSKDQNKAFEAVVWDARNQQILLGEERPPALFGLQSDGTRFLGEKRRLAGDQLDVRNLSALAIDPRTQHTLVLSAESHLVLELDEKGNQVSFMTLLGGFNGLKHTIPRAEGVTIDEEGVVYVVSEPNLFYRFEKQ
;
A
#
# COMPACT_ATOMS: atom_id res chain seq x y z
N MET A 1 -75.97 15.04 -59.01
CA MET A 1 -74.95 14.05 -59.41
C MET A 1 -73.61 14.77 -59.40
N SER A 2 -72.87 14.68 -58.30
CA SER A 2 -71.70 13.78 -58.12
C SER A 2 -70.42 14.62 -58.31
N GLY A 3 -69.43 14.69 -57.43
CA GLY A 3 -69.22 14.09 -56.11
C GLY A 3 -68.05 14.83 -55.44
N GLN A 4 -68.12 14.97 -54.12
CA GLN A 4 -67.13 15.62 -53.28
C GLN A 4 -65.85 14.77 -53.13
N THR A 5 -64.72 15.45 -53.10
CA THR A 5 -63.39 14.96 -52.72
C THR A 5 -63.33 14.57 -51.25
N PHE A 6 -62.84 13.36 -50.94
CA PHE A 6 -62.38 13.00 -49.60
C PHE A 6 -60.93 12.50 -49.67
N SER A 7 -60.03 13.30 -49.10
CA SER A 7 -58.65 12.94 -48.78
C SER A 7 -58.62 12.18 -47.45
N SER A 8 -58.12 10.95 -47.45
CA SER A 8 -57.87 10.16 -46.23
C SER A 8 -56.68 10.71 -45.44
N PRO A 9 -56.72 10.80 -44.09
CA PRO A 9 -55.53 11.07 -43.31
C PRO A 9 -54.68 9.80 -43.20
N SER A 10 -53.41 9.89 -43.58
CA SER A 10 -52.40 8.87 -43.25
C SER A 10 -52.07 8.97 -41.77
N THR A 11 -52.51 7.99 -40.99
CA THR A 11 -52.07 7.80 -39.60
C THR A 11 -50.67 7.19 -39.61
N ALA A 12 -49.65 8.03 -39.53
CA ALA A 12 -48.29 7.60 -39.23
C ALA A 12 -48.27 6.96 -37.84
N VAL A 13 -48.26 5.63 -37.78
CA VAL A 13 -48.02 4.86 -36.55
C VAL A 13 -46.59 5.17 -36.10
N ARG A 14 -46.43 6.17 -35.22
CA ARG A 14 -45.16 6.43 -34.56
C ARG A 14 -44.77 5.19 -33.76
N SER A 15 -43.77 4.49 -34.29
CA SER A 15 -43.14 3.30 -33.72
C SER A 15 -42.89 3.48 -32.22
N ARG A 16 -43.63 2.72 -31.40
CA ARG A 16 -43.40 2.59 -29.95
C ARG A 16 -42.05 1.92 -29.63
N PHE A 17 -41.31 1.45 -30.64
CA PHE A 17 -40.00 0.81 -30.50
C PHE A 17 -38.83 1.79 -30.37
N ALA A 18 -38.97 3.05 -30.79
CA ALA A 18 -37.91 4.05 -30.65
C ALA A 18 -37.69 4.55 -29.19
N ARG A 19 -38.49 4.05 -28.23
CA ARG A 19 -38.52 4.54 -26.84
C ARG A 19 -38.13 3.45 -25.81
N ARG A 20 -37.36 2.44 -26.21
CA ARG A 20 -36.86 1.38 -25.30
C ARG A 20 -35.37 1.08 -25.39
N TRP A 21 -34.66 1.60 -26.39
CA TRP A 21 -33.20 1.43 -26.52
C TRP A 21 -32.43 2.08 -25.35
N TYR A 22 -32.94 3.18 -24.79
CA TYR A 22 -32.33 3.80 -23.61
C TYR A 22 -32.41 2.92 -22.35
N TYR A 23 -33.39 2.02 -22.21
CA TYR A 23 -33.41 1.08 -21.07
C TYR A 23 -32.25 0.07 -21.17
N TRP A 24 -31.92 -0.38 -22.38
CA TRP A 24 -30.77 -1.25 -22.61
C TRP A 24 -29.45 -0.51 -22.41
N LEU A 25 -29.36 0.76 -22.78
CA LEU A 25 -28.19 1.58 -22.46
C LEU A 25 -28.07 1.86 -20.96
N LEU A 26 -29.16 2.14 -20.26
CA LEU A 26 -29.17 2.31 -18.81
C LEU A 26 -28.79 1.02 -18.11
N LEU A 27 -29.27 -0.14 -18.58
CA LEU A 27 -28.89 -1.44 -18.05
C LEU A 27 -27.41 -1.74 -18.32
N ALA A 28 -26.90 -1.47 -19.53
CA ALA A 28 -25.49 -1.63 -19.86
C ALA A 28 -24.61 -0.71 -19.00
N ALA A 29 -24.99 0.56 -18.84
CA ALA A 29 -24.31 1.51 -17.98
C ALA A 29 -24.35 1.07 -16.50
N LEU A 30 -25.47 0.51 -16.03
CA LEU A 30 -25.57 -0.06 -14.68
C LEU A 30 -24.64 -1.26 -14.52
N VAL A 31 -24.64 -2.21 -15.45
CA VAL A 31 -23.77 -3.40 -15.40
C VAL A 31 -22.30 -2.99 -15.45
N ILE A 32 -21.93 -2.06 -16.34
CA ILE A 32 -20.58 -1.50 -16.40
C ILE A 32 -20.24 -0.79 -15.09
N GLY A 33 -21.17 0.01 -14.54
CA GLY A 33 -20.98 0.70 -13.26
C GLY A 33 -20.78 -0.26 -12.09
N VAL A 34 -21.57 -1.34 -12.00
CA VAL A 34 -21.42 -2.38 -10.98
C VAL A 34 -20.11 -3.14 -11.17
N GLY A 35 -19.76 -3.49 -12.41
CA GLY A 35 -18.48 -4.14 -12.72
C GLY A 35 -17.28 -3.27 -12.35
N LEU A 36 -17.34 -1.97 -12.66
CA LEU A 36 -16.29 -1.00 -12.33
C LEU A 36 -16.21 -0.76 -10.82
N SER A 37 -17.35 -0.67 -10.12
CA SER A 37 -17.40 -0.55 -8.66
C SER A 37 -16.70 -1.73 -7.99
N ARG A 38 -17.05 -2.96 -8.40
CA ARG A 38 -16.43 -4.21 -7.92
C ARG A 38 -14.95 -4.24 -8.19
N PHE A 39 -14.54 -3.92 -9.41
CA PHE A 39 -13.12 -3.92 -9.80
C PHE A 39 -12.30 -2.88 -9.01
N MET A 40 -12.91 -1.74 -8.69
CA MET A 40 -12.28 -0.67 -7.92
C MET A 40 -12.43 -0.85 -6.40
N HIS A 41 -13.10 -1.91 -5.95
CA HIS A 41 -13.48 -2.14 -4.55
C HIS A 41 -14.23 -0.95 -3.93
N TRP A 42 -14.99 -0.20 -4.73
CA TRP A 42 -15.76 0.95 -4.23
C TRP A 42 -16.94 0.52 -3.36
N ASP A 43 -17.50 -0.66 -3.61
CA ASP A 43 -18.51 -1.29 -2.75
C ASP A 43 -17.94 -1.66 -1.39
N ASP A 44 -16.73 -2.24 -1.36
CA ASP A 44 -16.07 -2.61 -0.11
C ASP A 44 -15.62 -1.38 0.70
N ARG A 45 -15.12 -0.33 0.04
CA ARG A 45 -14.85 0.97 0.68
C ARG A 45 -16.12 1.60 1.27
N GLY A 46 -17.24 1.52 0.54
CA GLY A 46 -18.53 1.99 1.03
C GLY A 46 -18.98 1.22 2.29
N LEU A 47 -18.75 -0.09 2.31
CA LEU A 47 -19.01 -0.93 3.47
C LEU A 47 -18.09 -0.59 4.64
N LEU A 48 -16.79 -0.37 4.40
CA LEU A 48 -15.83 0.07 5.42
C LEU A 48 -16.22 1.42 6.01
N TRP A 49 -16.56 2.41 5.17
CA TRP A 49 -17.08 3.71 5.64
C TRP A 49 -18.34 3.57 6.49
N LEU A 50 -19.20 2.61 6.15
CA LEU A 50 -20.39 2.32 6.94
C LEU A 50 -20.02 1.67 8.29
N LYS A 51 -19.12 0.68 8.29
CA LYS A 51 -18.60 0.02 9.50
C LYS A 51 -17.96 1.04 10.46
N GLU A 52 -17.12 1.93 9.95
CA GLU A 52 -16.48 3.00 10.74
C GLU A 52 -17.49 3.86 11.52
N ARG A 53 -18.69 4.08 10.97
CA ARG A 53 -19.76 4.83 11.66
C ARG A 53 -20.37 4.11 12.85
N PHE A 54 -20.29 2.78 12.86
CA PHE A 54 -20.83 1.95 13.92
C PHE A 54 -19.79 1.55 14.98
N GLU A 55 -18.50 1.76 14.73
CA GLU A 55 -17.47 1.44 15.72
C GLU A 55 -17.53 2.31 16.96
N THR A 56 -17.45 1.64 18.11
CA THR A 56 -17.54 2.24 19.42
C THR A 56 -16.29 3.07 19.74
N PRO A 57 -16.40 4.06 20.64
CA PRO A 57 -15.23 4.82 21.09
C PRO A 57 -14.09 3.95 21.66
N ALA A 58 -14.42 2.81 22.26
CA ALA A 58 -13.44 1.88 22.80
C ALA A 58 -12.64 1.16 21.68
N GLU A 59 -13.32 0.68 20.64
CA GLU A 59 -12.68 0.04 19.47
C GLU A 59 -11.79 1.05 18.73
N ARG A 60 -12.21 2.30 18.62
CA ARG A 60 -11.40 3.39 18.03
C ARG A 60 -10.15 3.75 18.84
N GLN A 61 -10.17 3.49 20.15
CA GLN A 61 -9.01 3.72 21.02
C GLN A 61 -8.02 2.55 20.99
N GLN A 62 -8.49 1.35 20.66
CA GLN A 62 -7.67 0.14 20.53
C GLN A 62 -7.10 -0.05 19.11
N SER A 63 -7.44 0.85 18.19
CA SER A 63 -6.97 0.86 16.80
C SER A 63 -6.06 2.07 16.55
N VAL A 64 -5.28 1.98 15.47
CA VAL A 64 -4.61 3.13 14.86
C VAL A 64 -5.67 4.19 14.57
N TRP A 65 -6.80 3.76 13.98
CA TRP A 65 -7.93 4.60 13.58
C TRP A 65 -7.52 5.63 12.52
N LEU A 66 -7.21 5.10 11.34
CA LEU A 66 -6.73 5.83 10.17
C LEU A 66 -7.63 7.00 9.70
N PRO A 67 -8.97 6.99 9.87
CA PRO A 67 -9.81 8.14 9.53
C PRO A 67 -9.45 9.42 10.30
N GLY A 68 -8.81 9.30 11.46
CA GLY A 68 -8.38 10.44 12.28
C GLY A 68 -7.08 11.11 11.82
N TYR A 69 -6.38 10.56 10.83
CA TYR A 69 -5.06 11.05 10.41
C TYR A 69 -5.16 12.21 9.43
N ARG A 70 -4.25 13.19 9.56
CA ARG A 70 -4.08 14.28 8.59
C ARG A 70 -2.62 14.50 8.24
N ALA A 71 -2.36 14.81 6.97
CA ALA A 71 -1.05 15.20 6.48
C ALA A 71 -0.61 16.51 7.16
N VAL A 72 0.51 16.43 7.87
CA VAL A 72 1.22 17.59 8.45
C VAL A 72 2.46 17.96 7.64
N ILE A 73 3.00 16.99 6.89
CA ILE A 73 3.94 17.22 5.77
C ILE A 73 3.29 16.61 4.53
N ASP A 74 3.08 17.45 3.51
CA ASP A 74 2.38 17.10 2.27
C ASP A 74 3.33 17.26 1.08
N ALA A 75 3.68 16.13 0.43
CA ALA A 75 4.48 16.04 -0.78
C ALA A 75 5.85 16.74 -0.69
N LYS A 76 6.59 16.55 0.41
CA LYS A 76 7.95 17.09 0.53
C LYS A 76 8.90 16.31 -0.40
N PRO A 77 9.61 16.95 -1.34
CA PRO A 77 10.60 16.26 -2.13
C PRO A 77 11.78 15.79 -1.26
N LEU A 78 12.19 14.55 -1.47
CA LEU A 78 13.39 13.95 -0.94
C LEU A 78 14.58 14.46 -1.76
N ALA A 79 15.29 15.45 -1.22
CA ALA A 79 16.33 16.19 -1.92
C ALA A 79 17.49 15.28 -2.37
N GLY A 80 17.94 15.47 -3.61
CA GLY A 80 19.01 14.67 -4.20
C GLY A 80 18.57 13.28 -4.63
N MET A 81 17.27 12.97 -4.61
CA MET A 81 16.68 11.69 -5.05
C MET A 81 15.70 11.85 -6.22
N GLU A 82 15.78 12.96 -6.96
CA GLU A 82 14.81 13.32 -8.01
C GLU A 82 14.84 12.38 -9.22
N LYS A 83 15.91 11.61 -9.37
CA LYS A 83 16.10 10.61 -10.45
C LYS A 83 16.01 9.17 -9.94
N ASP A 84 15.75 9.03 -8.65
CA ASP A 84 15.59 7.74 -7.98
C ASP A 84 14.09 7.43 -7.88
N GLU A 85 13.76 6.20 -7.49
CA GLU A 85 12.38 5.73 -7.31
C GLU A 85 12.32 5.13 -5.90
N ALA A 86 11.64 5.84 -4.99
CA ALA A 86 11.44 5.39 -3.62
C ALA A 86 10.47 4.20 -3.61
N SER A 87 10.94 3.07 -3.10
CA SER A 87 10.21 1.81 -3.13
C SER A 87 9.57 1.46 -1.79
N ASP A 88 10.26 1.70 -0.66
CA ASP A 88 9.69 1.44 0.66
C ASP A 88 10.37 2.29 1.75
N VAL A 89 9.80 2.32 2.95
CA VAL A 89 10.33 3.04 4.12
C VAL A 89 10.07 2.27 5.41
N SER A 90 11.05 2.24 6.30
CA SER A 90 10.92 1.62 7.62
C SER A 90 11.45 2.51 8.73
N TYR A 91 10.77 2.51 9.88
CA TYR A 91 11.15 3.29 11.04
C TYR A 91 12.12 2.53 11.95
N SER A 92 13.17 3.24 12.40
CA SER A 92 14.12 2.73 13.38
C SER A 92 13.84 3.33 14.77
N PRO A 93 13.29 2.53 15.72
CA PRO A 93 13.07 3.00 17.09
C PRO A 93 14.36 3.29 17.85
N ARG A 94 15.49 2.77 17.37
CA ARG A 94 16.82 2.95 17.97
C ARG A 94 17.40 4.32 17.67
N THR A 95 17.36 4.73 16.41
CA THR A 95 17.97 5.99 15.94
C THR A 95 16.96 7.12 15.83
N LYS A 96 15.65 6.83 15.95
CA LYS A 96 14.56 7.79 15.71
C LYS A 96 14.65 8.40 14.31
N THR A 97 14.98 7.54 13.34
CA THR A 97 15.13 7.88 11.92
C THR A 97 14.32 6.92 11.07
N LEU A 98 14.16 7.27 9.80
CA LEU A 98 13.54 6.42 8.79
C LEU A 98 14.63 5.91 7.84
N PHE A 99 14.47 4.70 7.34
CA PHE A 99 15.28 4.14 6.28
C PHE A 99 14.41 3.88 5.06
N ALA A 100 14.63 4.63 3.98
CA ALA A 100 13.94 4.46 2.72
C ALA A 100 14.83 3.72 1.72
N VAL A 101 14.30 2.72 1.03
CA VAL A 101 15.02 1.99 -0.02
C VAL A 101 14.61 2.50 -1.39
N MET A 102 15.57 2.52 -2.31
CA MET A 102 15.40 3.08 -3.66
C MET A 102 15.68 1.99 -4.69
N GLY A 103 14.69 1.64 -5.51
CA GLY A 103 14.78 0.49 -6.43
C GLY A 103 15.69 0.74 -7.62
N LYS A 104 15.34 1.74 -8.44
CA LYS A 104 16.01 2.02 -9.73
C LYS A 104 17.52 2.25 -9.64
N ASN A 105 17.95 3.06 -8.67
CA ASN A 105 19.35 3.25 -8.33
C ASN A 105 19.52 2.72 -6.90
N PRO A 106 20.02 1.47 -6.72
CA PRO A 106 20.02 0.81 -5.42
C PRO A 106 20.85 1.53 -4.35
N PHE A 107 20.16 2.14 -3.38
CA PHE A 107 20.75 2.60 -2.12
C PHE A 107 19.69 2.66 -1.02
N LEU A 108 20.16 2.68 0.23
CA LEU A 108 19.36 2.97 1.41
C LEU A 108 19.59 4.43 1.83
N ALA A 109 18.52 5.20 1.95
CA ALA A 109 18.55 6.56 2.47
C ALA A 109 18.14 6.57 3.93
N GLU A 110 18.98 7.12 4.81
CA GLU A 110 18.57 7.43 6.18
C GLU A 110 17.98 8.84 6.20
N LEU A 111 16.79 9.00 6.77
CA LEU A 111 16.02 10.24 6.83
C LEU A 111 15.70 10.63 8.27
N THR A 112 15.58 11.92 8.55
CA THR A 112 14.90 12.40 9.75
C THR A 112 13.40 12.07 9.69
N LEU A 113 12.71 12.14 10.83
CA LEU A 113 11.24 12.05 10.87
C LEU A 113 10.55 13.20 10.12
N GLN A 114 11.29 14.24 9.74
CA GLN A 114 10.80 15.35 8.90
C GLN A 114 11.09 15.13 7.41
N GLY A 115 11.66 13.98 7.02
CA GLY A 115 11.99 13.65 5.63
C GLY A 115 13.22 14.37 5.10
N ASP A 116 14.14 14.79 5.96
CA ASP A 116 15.45 15.33 5.54
C ASP A 116 16.46 14.19 5.40
N VAL A 117 17.20 14.18 4.30
CA VAL A 117 18.20 13.14 4.02
C VAL A 117 19.42 13.33 4.91
N LEU A 118 19.75 12.33 5.72
CA LEU A 118 20.92 12.32 6.59
C LEU A 118 22.14 11.73 5.87
N ARG A 119 21.94 10.59 5.19
CA ARG A 119 22.98 9.93 4.38
C ARG A 119 22.35 8.96 3.39
N LYS A 120 23.16 8.56 2.41
CA LYS A 120 22.85 7.48 1.46
C LYS A 120 23.90 6.38 1.58
N ILE A 121 23.47 5.13 1.56
CA ILE A 121 24.29 3.93 1.69
C ILE A 121 24.08 3.10 0.43
N PRO A 122 25.04 3.03 -0.51
CA PRO A 122 24.90 2.25 -1.73
C PRO A 122 24.62 0.78 -1.45
N LEU A 123 23.73 0.18 -2.24
CA LEU A 123 23.39 -1.24 -2.21
C LEU A 123 24.08 -1.94 -3.40
N VAL A 124 25.28 -2.48 -3.18
CA VAL A 124 26.09 -3.12 -4.21
C VAL A 124 25.63 -4.57 -4.44
N GLY A 125 25.23 -4.87 -5.66
CA GLY A 125 24.84 -6.22 -6.09
C GLY A 125 23.34 -6.52 -5.98
N TRP A 126 22.54 -5.60 -5.45
CA TRP A 126 21.09 -5.60 -5.62
C TRP A 126 20.73 -5.16 -7.05
N ASN A 127 19.64 -5.68 -7.57
CA ASN A 127 19.11 -5.39 -8.90
C ASN A 127 17.92 -4.44 -8.83
N ASN A 128 16.95 -4.74 -7.96
CA ASN A 128 15.75 -3.93 -7.75
C ASN A 128 15.24 -4.12 -6.31
N PRO A 129 15.87 -3.47 -5.32
CA PRO A 129 15.42 -3.57 -3.94
C PRO A 129 14.10 -2.81 -3.78
N GLU A 130 13.02 -3.52 -3.44
CA GLU A 130 11.66 -2.94 -3.38
C GLU A 130 11.12 -2.78 -1.96
N ALA A 131 11.60 -3.59 -1.00
CA ALA A 131 11.04 -3.56 0.36
C ALA A 131 12.15 -3.50 1.41
N VAL A 132 11.91 -2.81 2.53
CA VAL A 132 12.84 -2.73 3.67
C VAL A 132 12.09 -2.76 5.00
N THR A 133 12.59 -3.55 5.96
CA THR A 133 12.13 -3.47 7.36
C THR A 133 13.29 -3.44 8.33
N VAL A 134 13.20 -2.57 9.33
CA VAL A 134 14.08 -2.60 10.51
C VAL A 134 13.74 -3.83 11.35
N LEU A 135 14.78 -4.53 11.80
CA LEU A 135 14.70 -5.69 12.70
C LEU A 135 15.23 -5.30 14.09
N GLU A 136 15.34 -6.29 14.99
CA GLU A 136 15.99 -6.12 16.28
C GLU A 136 17.47 -5.68 16.16
N GLY A 137 17.88 -4.74 17.01
CA GLY A 137 19.26 -4.26 17.07
C GLY A 137 19.59 -3.27 15.95
N ASP A 138 20.69 -3.53 15.25
CA ASP A 138 21.18 -2.72 14.12
C ASP A 138 20.95 -3.43 12.77
N ARG A 139 19.98 -4.35 12.72
CA ARG A 139 19.71 -5.18 11.54
C ARG A 139 18.52 -4.69 10.75
N MET A 140 18.53 -4.97 9.45
CA MET A 140 17.42 -4.71 8.54
C MET A 140 17.28 -5.88 7.57
N ALA A 141 16.07 -6.13 7.10
CA ALA A 141 15.81 -7.02 5.96
C ALA A 141 15.49 -6.17 4.73
N ILE A 142 16.11 -6.50 3.60
CA ILE A 142 15.86 -5.87 2.30
C ILE A 142 15.45 -6.95 1.30
N VAL A 143 14.34 -6.72 0.60
CA VAL A 143 13.84 -7.62 -0.45
C VAL A 143 14.23 -7.07 -1.82
N ASP A 144 14.82 -7.93 -2.65
CA ASP A 144 15.03 -7.68 -4.08
C ASP A 144 13.97 -8.42 -4.90
N GLU A 145 13.13 -7.65 -5.59
CA GLU A 145 11.99 -8.17 -6.34
C GLU A 145 12.43 -9.03 -7.53
N ARG A 146 13.51 -8.62 -8.22
CA ARG A 146 13.97 -9.30 -9.44
C ARG A 146 14.74 -10.57 -9.14
N MET A 147 15.45 -10.59 -8.02
CA MET A 147 16.23 -11.74 -7.59
C MET A 147 15.43 -12.73 -6.73
N HIS A 148 14.24 -12.36 -6.24
CA HIS A 148 13.44 -13.14 -5.29
C HIS A 148 14.20 -13.42 -3.99
N LEU A 149 15.05 -12.49 -3.56
CA LEU A 149 15.89 -12.65 -2.39
C LEU A 149 15.48 -11.69 -1.30
N LEU A 150 15.51 -12.18 -0.06
CA LEU A 150 15.60 -11.33 1.12
C LEU A 150 17.01 -11.43 1.70
N THR A 151 17.63 -10.28 1.94
CA THR A 151 18.96 -10.18 2.57
C THR A 151 18.85 -9.52 3.94
N ILE A 152 19.43 -10.13 4.98
CA ILE A 152 19.53 -9.53 6.32
C ILE A 152 20.87 -8.81 6.44
N VAL A 153 20.83 -7.48 6.55
CA VAL A 153 21.99 -6.60 6.63
C VAL A 153 22.15 -6.02 8.03
N THR A 154 23.35 -5.53 8.34
CA THR A 154 23.63 -4.74 9.55
C THR A 154 23.98 -3.32 9.13
N VAL A 155 23.30 -2.33 9.73
CA VAL A 155 23.46 -0.90 9.44
C VAL A 155 23.73 -0.16 10.74
N ASP A 156 24.94 0.37 10.87
CA ASP A 156 25.36 1.22 11.98
C ASP A 156 25.75 2.63 11.49
N ALA A 157 26.20 3.50 12.41
CA ALA A 157 26.61 4.87 12.09
C ALA A 157 27.82 4.97 11.14
N ASN A 158 28.65 3.92 11.08
CA ASN A 158 29.85 3.83 10.27
C ASN A 158 29.62 3.13 8.92
N THR A 159 28.49 2.45 8.72
CA THR A 159 28.13 1.88 7.41
C THR A 159 28.19 2.94 6.32
N ARG A 160 28.94 2.65 5.25
CA ARG A 160 29.12 3.53 4.07
C ARG A 160 28.63 2.89 2.78
N GLU A 161 28.60 1.57 2.72
CA GLU A 161 28.04 0.76 1.65
C GLU A 161 27.58 -0.58 2.23
N LEU A 162 26.71 -1.27 1.51
CA LEU A 162 26.36 -2.66 1.76
C LEU A 162 26.61 -3.44 0.47
N ASN A 163 27.29 -4.58 0.55
CA ASN A 163 27.47 -5.48 -0.57
C ASN A 163 26.70 -6.78 -0.28
N ILE A 164 25.80 -7.17 -1.18
CA ILE A 164 24.87 -8.29 -0.96
C ILE A 164 25.60 -9.60 -0.65
N LYS A 165 26.84 -9.77 -1.15
CA LYS A 165 27.66 -10.98 -0.96
C LYS A 165 28.17 -11.14 0.46
N ASP A 166 28.18 -10.08 1.26
CA ASP A 166 28.69 -10.10 2.64
C ASP A 166 27.62 -10.54 3.65
N PHE A 167 26.39 -10.78 3.20
CA PHE A 167 25.22 -11.00 4.04
C PHE A 167 24.48 -12.30 3.72
N PRO A 168 23.78 -12.90 4.70
CA PRO A 168 22.88 -14.02 4.46
C PRO A 168 21.76 -13.65 3.48
N GLN A 169 21.62 -14.46 2.43
CA GLN A 169 20.60 -14.34 1.40
C GLN A 169 19.62 -15.50 1.54
N TYR A 170 18.33 -15.19 1.43
CA TYR A 170 17.25 -16.16 1.56
C TYR A 170 16.40 -16.11 0.31
N ASP A 171 16.32 -17.23 -0.39
CA ASP A 171 15.41 -17.41 -1.52
C ASP A 171 13.97 -17.41 -1.00
N LEU A 172 13.19 -16.45 -1.49
CA LEU A 172 11.77 -16.35 -1.16
C LEU A 172 10.93 -17.36 -1.95
N GLY A 173 11.53 -18.09 -2.90
CA GLY A 173 10.86 -19.08 -3.74
C GLY A 173 9.95 -18.42 -4.77
N PRO A 174 9.16 -19.22 -5.50
CA PRO A 174 8.34 -18.71 -6.59
C PRO A 174 7.25 -17.76 -6.08
N SER A 175 7.02 -16.70 -6.85
CA SER A 175 5.79 -15.90 -6.85
C SER A 175 4.94 -16.24 -8.08
N LYS A 176 3.70 -15.73 -8.13
CA LYS A 176 2.79 -15.96 -9.25
C LYS A 176 3.31 -15.37 -10.56
N ASP A 177 3.98 -14.22 -10.50
CA ASP A 177 4.74 -13.66 -11.62
C ASP A 177 6.23 -13.81 -11.34
N GLN A 178 6.90 -14.74 -12.03
CA GLN A 178 8.33 -14.99 -11.80
C GLN A 178 9.23 -13.77 -12.07
N ASN A 179 8.72 -12.69 -12.68
CA ASN A 179 9.45 -11.43 -12.84
C ASN A 179 9.25 -10.44 -11.67
N LYS A 180 8.29 -10.69 -10.78
CA LYS A 180 7.90 -9.84 -9.64
C LYS A 180 7.76 -10.70 -8.38
N ALA A 181 8.64 -10.52 -7.39
CA ALA A 181 8.59 -11.26 -6.14
C ALA A 181 7.65 -10.60 -5.11
N PHE A 182 8.13 -10.45 -3.89
CA PHE A 182 7.47 -9.76 -2.79
C PHE A 182 7.87 -8.28 -2.84
N GLU A 183 6.88 -7.41 -2.79
CA GLU A 183 7.07 -5.95 -2.85
C GLU A 183 6.93 -5.31 -1.47
N ALA A 184 6.39 -6.03 -0.49
CA ALA A 184 6.28 -5.54 0.88
C ALA A 184 6.90 -6.49 1.91
N VAL A 185 7.48 -5.90 2.95
CA VAL A 185 8.07 -6.64 4.08
C VAL A 185 7.85 -5.87 5.39
N VAL A 186 7.53 -6.57 6.47
CA VAL A 186 7.52 -5.96 7.81
C VAL A 186 7.94 -6.97 8.88
N TRP A 187 8.67 -6.48 9.88
CA TRP A 187 9.04 -7.24 11.07
C TRP A 187 7.91 -7.23 12.12
N ASP A 188 7.40 -8.41 12.42
CA ASP A 188 6.48 -8.65 13.52
C ASP A 188 7.26 -9.21 14.71
N ALA A 189 7.77 -8.28 15.53
CA ALA A 189 8.57 -8.61 16.70
C ALA A 189 7.80 -9.45 17.73
N ARG A 190 6.48 -9.23 17.87
CA ARG A 190 5.65 -9.93 18.86
C ARG A 190 5.53 -11.41 18.50
N ASN A 191 5.27 -11.71 17.23
CA ASN A 191 5.08 -13.09 16.78
C ASN A 191 6.38 -13.73 16.24
N GLN A 192 7.50 -12.99 16.28
CA GLN A 192 8.82 -13.44 15.82
C GLN A 192 8.75 -13.94 14.36
N GLN A 193 8.26 -13.08 13.48
CA GLN A 193 8.10 -13.41 12.07
C GLN A 193 8.31 -12.20 11.18
N ILE A 194 8.66 -12.47 9.93
CA ILE A 194 8.56 -11.50 8.83
C ILE A 194 7.24 -11.74 8.13
N LEU A 195 6.47 -10.67 7.93
CA LEU A 195 5.35 -10.66 7.01
C LEU A 195 5.84 -10.18 5.64
N LEU A 196 5.43 -10.89 4.59
CA LEU A 196 5.74 -10.59 3.20
C LEU A 196 4.44 -10.36 2.44
N GLY A 197 4.43 -9.36 1.56
CA GLY A 197 3.30 -9.05 0.68
C GLY A 197 3.65 -9.31 -0.79
N GLU A 198 2.83 -10.12 -1.45
CA GLU A 198 2.84 -10.27 -2.92
C GLU A 198 1.91 -9.21 -3.52
N GLU A 199 2.38 -8.49 -4.55
CA GLU A 199 1.68 -7.32 -5.07
C GLU A 199 0.34 -7.69 -5.72
N ARG A 200 0.35 -8.70 -6.61
CA ARG A 200 -0.78 -9.04 -7.49
C ARG A 200 -0.93 -10.55 -7.75
N PRO A 201 -2.06 -11.16 -7.40
CA PRO A 201 -3.10 -10.62 -6.53
C PRO A 201 -2.51 -10.36 -5.13
N PRO A 202 -3.01 -9.36 -4.39
CA PRO A 202 -2.59 -9.11 -3.02
C PRO A 202 -2.66 -10.38 -2.18
N ALA A 203 -1.55 -10.77 -1.57
CA ALA A 203 -1.48 -11.91 -0.67
C ALA A 203 -0.43 -11.69 0.41
N LEU A 204 -0.74 -12.16 1.62
CA LEU A 204 0.16 -12.08 2.78
C LEU A 204 0.78 -13.45 3.08
N PHE A 205 2.06 -13.44 3.42
CA PHE A 205 2.80 -14.62 3.83
C PHE A 205 3.56 -14.34 5.12
N GLY A 206 3.61 -15.33 6.01
CA GLY A 206 4.43 -15.32 7.20
C GLY A 206 5.67 -16.19 7.02
N LEU A 207 6.80 -15.71 7.50
CA LEU A 207 8.06 -16.44 7.59
C LEU A 207 8.62 -16.29 9.01
N GLN A 208 8.65 -17.37 9.77
CA GLN A 208 9.14 -17.36 11.14
C GLN A 208 10.61 -16.95 11.19
N SER A 209 10.99 -16.12 12.17
CA SER A 209 12.33 -15.55 12.28
C SER A 209 12.63 -15.09 13.70
N ASP A 210 13.86 -15.27 14.16
CA ASP A 210 14.35 -14.69 15.43
C ASP A 210 14.96 -13.28 15.24
N GLY A 211 14.74 -12.65 14.08
CA GLY A 211 15.33 -11.37 13.71
C GLY A 211 16.83 -11.44 13.36
N THR A 212 17.45 -12.63 13.40
CA THR A 212 18.82 -12.87 12.92
C THR A 212 18.87 -13.81 11.73
N ARG A 213 17.90 -14.72 11.65
CA ARG A 213 17.75 -15.71 10.57
C ARG A 213 16.30 -16.14 10.43
N PHE A 214 16.01 -16.84 9.34
CA PHE A 214 14.71 -17.46 9.12
C PHE A 214 14.64 -18.87 9.65
N LEU A 215 13.46 -19.22 10.12
CA LEU A 215 13.14 -20.47 10.79
C LEU A 215 11.97 -21.10 10.04
N GLY A 216 12.17 -22.28 9.46
CA GLY A 216 11.11 -22.99 8.76
C GLY A 216 10.75 -22.39 7.39
N GLU A 217 9.52 -22.65 6.96
CA GLU A 217 9.05 -22.38 5.59
C GLU A 217 8.08 -21.20 5.54
N LYS A 218 8.12 -20.47 4.42
CA LYS A 218 7.17 -19.41 4.08
C LYS A 218 5.76 -20.00 3.96
N ARG A 219 4.77 -19.40 4.64
CA ARG A 219 3.37 -19.85 4.62
C ARG A 219 2.44 -18.71 4.24
N ARG A 220 1.51 -18.97 3.34
CA ARG A 220 0.42 -18.03 3.03
C ARG A 220 -0.50 -17.90 4.24
N LEU A 221 -0.84 -16.67 4.61
CA LEU A 221 -1.75 -16.39 5.72
C LEU A 221 -3.20 -16.51 5.27
N ALA A 222 -4.06 -17.01 6.15
CA ALA A 222 -5.50 -17.08 5.90
C ALA A 222 -6.14 -15.68 6.07
N GLY A 223 -7.21 -15.39 5.31
CA GLY A 223 -7.90 -14.09 5.40
C GLY A 223 -7.31 -13.00 4.50
N ASP A 224 -6.57 -13.37 3.45
CA ASP A 224 -5.91 -12.44 2.53
C ASP A 224 -6.83 -11.83 1.45
N GLN A 225 -8.16 -11.88 1.66
CA GLN A 225 -9.10 -11.07 0.88
C GLN A 225 -9.02 -9.63 1.39
N LEU A 226 -7.94 -8.97 0.99
CA LEU A 226 -7.74 -7.54 1.19
C LEU A 226 -8.61 -6.82 0.15
N ASP A 227 -9.42 -5.85 0.58
CA ASP A 227 -10.24 -5.03 -0.32
C ASP A 227 -9.39 -3.93 -0.99
N VAL A 228 -8.27 -4.35 -1.59
CA VAL A 228 -7.28 -3.53 -2.27
C VAL A 228 -6.90 -4.16 -3.60
N ARG A 229 -6.46 -3.32 -4.54
CA ARG A 229 -6.09 -3.74 -5.89
C ARG A 229 -4.66 -4.28 -6.00
N ASN A 230 -3.76 -3.82 -5.14
CA ASN A 230 -2.36 -4.21 -5.09
C ASN A 230 -1.83 -4.05 -3.66
N LEU A 231 -0.73 -4.72 -3.32
CA LEU A 231 -0.06 -4.59 -2.02
C LEU A 231 1.34 -4.03 -2.25
N SER A 232 1.55 -2.76 -1.90
CA SER A 232 2.82 -2.04 -2.12
C SER A 232 3.73 -2.08 -0.90
N ALA A 233 3.20 -1.89 0.31
CA ALA A 233 4.00 -1.91 1.55
C ALA A 233 3.19 -2.37 2.76
N LEU A 234 3.92 -2.72 3.82
CA LEU A 234 3.39 -3.16 5.11
C LEU A 234 4.05 -2.39 6.25
N ALA A 235 3.29 -2.11 7.29
CA ALA A 235 3.82 -1.66 8.58
C ALA A 235 3.06 -2.32 9.73
N ILE A 236 3.64 -2.35 10.92
CA ILE A 236 2.94 -2.79 12.14
C ILE A 236 3.03 -1.66 13.16
N ASP A 237 1.88 -1.25 13.71
CA ASP A 237 1.84 -0.30 14.82
C ASP A 237 2.30 -1.02 16.10
N PRO A 238 3.43 -0.63 16.72
CA PRO A 238 3.89 -1.30 17.94
C PRO A 238 2.90 -1.17 19.11
N ARG A 239 2.01 -0.18 19.10
CA ARG A 239 1.06 0.07 20.21
C ARG A 239 -0.16 -0.84 20.15
N THR A 240 -0.68 -1.09 18.95
CA THR A 240 -1.93 -1.85 18.73
C THR A 240 -1.68 -3.23 18.14
N GLN A 241 -0.48 -3.47 17.60
CA GLN A 241 -0.12 -4.67 16.82
C GLN A 241 -0.95 -4.84 15.54
N HIS A 242 -1.63 -3.79 15.11
CA HIS A 242 -2.37 -3.77 13.87
C HIS A 242 -1.42 -3.60 12.69
N THR A 243 -1.73 -4.29 11.59
CA THR A 243 -0.96 -4.21 10.35
C THR A 243 -1.55 -3.11 9.47
N LEU A 244 -0.70 -2.22 8.98
CA LEU A 244 -1.04 -1.28 7.91
C LEU A 244 -0.68 -1.91 6.57
N VAL A 245 -1.62 -1.86 5.62
CA VAL A 245 -1.44 -2.32 4.25
C VAL A 245 -1.57 -1.13 3.32
N LEU A 246 -0.52 -0.83 2.57
CA LEU A 246 -0.53 0.22 1.56
C LEU A 246 -0.90 -0.35 0.19
N SER A 247 -1.80 0.33 -0.52
CA SER A 247 -2.12 0.03 -1.91
C SER A 247 -2.02 1.28 -2.77
N ALA A 248 -0.97 1.35 -3.58
CA ALA A 248 -0.76 2.42 -4.55
C ALA A 248 -1.95 2.57 -5.50
N GLU A 249 -2.41 1.47 -6.10
CA GLU A 249 -3.51 1.50 -7.08
C GLU A 249 -4.86 1.85 -6.46
N SER A 250 -5.02 1.58 -5.17
CA SER A 250 -6.25 1.90 -4.45
C SER A 250 -6.24 3.33 -3.89
N HIS A 251 -5.06 3.97 -3.83
CA HIS A 251 -4.81 5.22 -3.11
C HIS A 251 -5.36 5.18 -1.67
N LEU A 252 -4.94 4.18 -0.90
CA LEU A 252 -5.32 4.06 0.52
C LEU A 252 -4.26 3.31 1.34
N VAL A 253 -4.29 3.56 2.64
CA VAL A 253 -3.71 2.70 3.69
C VAL A 253 -4.88 2.02 4.40
N LEU A 254 -4.83 0.71 4.53
CA LEU A 254 -5.82 -0.13 5.19
C LEU A 254 -5.25 -0.63 6.53
N GLU A 255 -6.05 -0.63 7.59
CA GLU A 255 -5.70 -1.17 8.89
C GLU A 255 -6.33 -2.55 9.08
N LEU A 256 -5.50 -3.53 9.46
CA LEU A 256 -5.91 -4.88 9.83
C LEU A 256 -5.66 -5.13 11.32
N ASP A 257 -6.62 -5.73 12.02
CA ASP A 257 -6.41 -6.21 13.38
C ASP A 257 -5.47 -7.44 13.43
N GLU A 258 -5.14 -7.91 14.64
CA GLU A 258 -4.29 -9.10 14.84
C GLU A 258 -4.86 -10.39 14.21
N LYS A 259 -6.14 -10.41 13.83
CA LYS A 259 -6.80 -11.54 13.15
C LYS A 259 -6.89 -11.35 11.63
N GLY A 260 -6.41 -10.23 11.10
CA GLY A 260 -6.48 -9.89 9.68
C GLY A 260 -7.82 -9.26 9.26
N ASN A 261 -8.69 -8.86 10.19
CA ASN A 261 -9.93 -8.18 9.86
C ASN A 261 -9.65 -6.72 9.52
N GLN A 262 -10.31 -6.21 8.48
CA GLN A 262 -10.23 -4.81 8.07
C GLN A 262 -11.01 -3.92 9.06
N VAL A 263 -10.28 -3.03 9.74
CA VAL A 263 -10.81 -2.19 10.83
C VAL A 263 -11.12 -0.77 10.37
N SER A 264 -10.16 -0.13 9.71
CA SER A 264 -10.29 1.26 9.26
C SER A 264 -9.38 1.54 8.06
N PHE A 265 -9.57 2.66 7.38
CA PHE A 265 -8.66 3.08 6.32
C PHE A 265 -8.45 4.60 6.27
N MET A 266 -7.36 5.01 5.63
CA MET A 266 -7.09 6.38 5.22
C MET A 266 -6.95 6.42 3.71
N THR A 267 -7.73 7.28 3.04
CA THR A 267 -7.56 7.51 1.61
C THR A 267 -6.42 8.50 1.35
N LEU A 268 -5.66 8.24 0.29
CA LEU A 268 -4.55 9.05 -0.19
C LEU A 268 -4.95 9.94 -1.37
N LEU A 269 -6.26 10.23 -1.50
CA LEU A 269 -6.83 11.09 -2.53
C LEU A 269 -6.81 12.56 -2.12
N GLY A 270 -6.63 13.46 -3.10
CA GLY A 270 -6.65 14.90 -2.87
C GLY A 270 -7.98 15.38 -2.26
N GLY A 271 -7.89 16.30 -1.30
CA GLY A 271 -9.04 16.84 -0.55
C GLY A 271 -9.42 16.02 0.69
N PHE A 272 -8.83 14.85 0.89
CA PHE A 272 -9.04 13.99 2.06
C PHE A 272 -7.81 13.99 2.97
N ASN A 273 -8.00 13.71 4.27
CA ASN A 273 -6.92 13.55 5.25
C ASN A 273 -5.84 14.66 5.18
N GLY A 274 -6.23 15.90 4.85
CA GLY A 274 -5.32 17.05 4.75
C GLY A 274 -4.49 17.15 3.47
N LEU A 275 -4.60 16.19 2.54
CA LEU A 275 -3.85 16.18 1.28
C LEU A 275 -4.37 17.23 0.28
N LYS A 276 -3.46 18.00 -0.31
CA LYS A 276 -3.80 18.94 -1.39
C LYS A 276 -4.08 18.23 -2.72
N HIS A 277 -3.31 17.18 -3.00
CA HIS A 277 -3.41 16.38 -4.23
C HIS A 277 -3.37 14.89 -3.88
N THR A 278 -3.89 14.06 -4.78
CA THR A 278 -3.76 12.61 -4.66
C THR A 278 -2.28 12.24 -4.66
N ILE A 279 -1.86 11.39 -3.72
CA ILE A 279 -0.50 10.86 -3.70
C ILE A 279 -0.30 10.06 -4.99
N PRO A 280 0.68 10.41 -5.86
CA PRO A 280 0.76 9.87 -7.21
C PRO A 280 0.87 8.35 -7.24
N ARG A 281 1.81 7.81 -6.45
CA ARG A 281 2.09 6.38 -6.36
C ARG A 281 2.80 6.10 -5.05
N ALA A 282 2.03 5.85 -4.00
CA ALA A 282 2.54 5.58 -2.66
C ALA A 282 3.11 4.16 -2.62
N GLU A 283 4.41 4.02 -2.35
CA GLU A 283 5.07 2.70 -2.40
C GLU A 283 5.55 2.24 -1.03
N GLY A 284 5.87 3.13 -0.09
CA GLY A 284 6.27 2.75 1.27
C GLY A 284 5.38 3.34 2.36
N VAL A 285 5.18 2.60 3.45
CA VAL A 285 4.50 3.07 4.66
C VAL A 285 5.21 2.57 5.92
N THR A 286 5.32 3.42 6.94
CA THR A 286 5.75 3.00 8.28
C THR A 286 5.06 3.83 9.36
N ILE A 287 5.16 3.39 10.61
CA ILE A 287 4.58 4.05 11.78
C ILE A 287 5.56 4.00 12.95
N ASP A 288 5.73 5.10 13.67
CA ASP A 288 6.58 5.16 14.86
C ASP A 288 5.83 4.82 16.16
N GLU A 289 6.55 4.78 17.28
CA GLU A 289 5.95 4.49 18.59
C GLU A 289 5.00 5.58 19.10
N GLU A 290 5.07 6.79 18.55
CA GLU A 290 4.12 7.87 18.81
C GLU A 290 2.84 7.71 17.97
N GLY A 291 2.87 6.84 16.96
CA GLY A 291 1.77 6.59 16.04
C GLY A 291 1.71 7.54 14.87
N VAL A 292 2.79 8.24 14.55
CA VAL A 292 2.89 9.06 13.34
C VAL A 292 3.10 8.12 12.16
N VAL A 293 2.29 8.30 11.12
CA VAL A 293 2.39 7.50 9.89
C VAL A 293 3.23 8.25 8.87
N TYR A 294 4.22 7.58 8.30
CA TYR A 294 5.10 8.10 7.28
C TYR A 294 4.84 7.35 5.98
N VAL A 295 4.78 8.07 4.86
CA VAL A 295 4.57 7.50 3.53
C VAL A 295 5.59 8.07 2.57
N VAL A 296 6.16 7.21 1.72
CA VAL A 296 6.97 7.64 0.57
C VAL A 296 6.25 7.30 -0.74
N SER A 297 6.47 8.11 -1.75
CA SER A 297 5.82 7.96 -3.06
C SER A 297 6.79 8.27 -4.19
N GLU A 298 6.66 7.53 -5.29
CA GLU A 298 7.43 7.81 -6.50
C GLU A 298 7.13 9.22 -7.07
N PRO A 299 8.15 9.87 -7.67
CA PRO A 299 9.53 9.42 -7.71
C PRO A 299 10.22 9.55 -6.34
N ASN A 300 10.00 10.66 -5.64
CA ASN A 300 10.78 11.01 -4.44
C ASN A 300 10.00 11.91 -3.46
N LEU A 301 8.73 11.63 -3.20
CA LEU A 301 7.89 12.41 -2.30
C LEU A 301 7.80 11.77 -0.91
N PHE A 302 7.82 12.61 0.12
CA PHE A 302 7.67 12.24 1.53
C PHE A 302 6.44 12.90 2.14
N TYR A 303 5.72 12.13 2.94
CA TYR A 303 4.53 12.55 3.66
C TYR A 303 4.61 12.12 5.11
N ARG A 304 4.04 12.94 5.99
CA ARG A 304 3.91 12.66 7.42
C ARG A 304 2.48 12.94 7.85
N PHE A 305 1.85 11.97 8.48
CA PHE A 305 0.48 12.03 8.94
C PHE A 305 0.40 11.87 10.46
N GLU A 306 -0.38 12.73 11.10
CA GLU A 306 -0.64 12.67 12.53
C GLU A 306 -2.14 12.55 12.80
N LYS A 307 -2.49 11.82 13.86
CA LYS A 307 -3.87 11.73 14.36
C LYS A 307 -4.28 13.06 14.99
N GLN A 308 -5.49 13.53 14.67
CA GLN A 308 -6.06 14.79 15.16
C GLN A 308 -7.24 14.56 16.11
#